data_AF-A0A927NYW2-F1
#
_entry.id   AF-A0A927NYW2-F1
#
_cell.length_a   1.000
_cell.length_b   1.000
_cell.length_c   1.000
_cell.angle_alpha   90.00
_cell.angle_beta   90.00
_cell.angle_gamma   90.00
#
_symmetry.space_group_name_H-M   'P 1'
#
loop_
_entity.id
_entity.type
_entity.pdbx_description
1 polymer ?
#
loop_
_entity_poly.entity_id
_entity_poly.type
_entity_poly.pdbx_seq_one_letter_code
_entity_poly.pdbx_strand_id
1 'polypeptide(L)'
;MFNAISKNIHCFMQIEEEHMAMSRKRSVTYLLLITASLLFAYSLRFVFHPMTDNALLAIGMMTLRWAIQVTLTVLWYFSIRRRILNTAICRMLKTVGGLLLFWQLARIIKYDYVIVTESIGRYCWYSYYIPMVLVPLIGVFVVNHIGKPEGYRSPRWMKYLFIPAFFLIFVVLTNDLHQLVFTFPNGFELYNGDYGYGFMYIVVMGWFVMLALFFAIGLLIKSRVPGSRNFQRLPLSLRYLPFFSGPAIH
;
A
#
# COMPACT_ATOMS: atom_id res chain seq x y z
N MET A 1 17.52 -50.93 1.72
CA MET A 1 16.75 -50.03 0.84
C MET A 1 15.92 -49.00 1.62
N PHE A 2 15.10 -49.42 2.61
CA PHE A 2 14.28 -48.51 3.44
C PHE A 2 15.07 -47.44 4.22
N ASN A 3 16.21 -47.81 4.84
CA ASN A 3 17.06 -46.86 5.59
C ASN A 3 17.71 -45.78 4.71
N ALA A 4 17.99 -46.07 3.43
CA ALA A 4 18.56 -45.09 2.50
C ALA A 4 17.50 -44.08 2.03
N ILE A 5 16.27 -44.55 1.81
CA ILE A 5 15.13 -43.70 1.44
C ILE A 5 14.75 -42.77 2.61
N SER A 6 14.72 -43.28 3.84
CA SER A 6 14.46 -42.47 5.04
C SER A 6 15.51 -41.38 5.26
N LYS A 7 16.81 -41.68 5.06
CA LYS A 7 17.89 -40.68 5.16
C LYS A 7 17.78 -39.60 4.08
N ASN A 8 17.42 -39.96 2.85
CA ASN A 8 17.24 -39.00 1.76
C ASN A 8 16.04 -38.07 2.02
N ILE A 9 14.95 -38.59 2.57
CA ILE A 9 13.78 -37.77 2.94
C ILE A 9 14.14 -36.82 4.09
N HIS A 10 14.85 -37.30 5.11
CA HIS A 10 15.26 -36.46 6.25
C HIS A 10 16.26 -35.36 5.84
N CYS A 11 17.20 -35.68 4.94
CA CYS A 11 18.13 -34.72 4.36
C CYS A 11 17.41 -33.68 3.50
N PHE A 12 16.46 -34.12 2.67
CA PHE A 12 15.62 -33.23 1.86
C PHE A 12 14.78 -32.27 2.72
N MET A 13 14.14 -32.77 3.77
CA MET A 13 13.37 -31.93 4.71
C MET A 13 14.28 -30.91 5.42
N GLN A 14 15.48 -31.30 5.81
CA GLN A 14 16.42 -30.40 6.48
C GLN A 14 16.96 -29.31 5.54
N ILE A 15 17.23 -29.64 4.28
CA ILE A 15 17.58 -28.67 3.23
C ILE A 15 16.41 -27.69 3.00
N GLU A 16 15.17 -28.18 2.92
CA GLU A 16 13.99 -27.31 2.80
C GLU A 16 13.83 -26.38 4.01
N GLU A 17 14.06 -26.86 5.24
CA GLU A 17 14.01 -26.03 6.45
C GLU A 17 15.08 -24.93 6.46
N GLU A 18 16.33 -25.25 6.11
CA GLU A 18 17.42 -24.27 6.02
C GLU A 18 17.16 -23.22 4.94
N HIS A 19 16.70 -23.64 3.76
CA HIS A 19 16.28 -22.73 2.69
C HIS A 19 15.10 -21.85 3.13
N MET A 20 14.10 -22.41 3.82
CA MET A 20 12.97 -21.66 4.35
C MET A 20 13.38 -20.66 5.43
N ALA A 21 14.38 -20.97 6.25
CA ALA A 21 14.95 -20.11 7.28
C ALA A 21 15.77 -18.96 6.68
N MET A 22 16.61 -19.23 5.68
CA MET A 22 17.34 -18.18 4.94
C MET A 22 16.41 -17.20 4.23
N SER A 23 15.36 -17.70 3.56
CA SER A 23 14.34 -16.87 2.92
C SER A 23 13.59 -16.00 3.94
N ARG A 24 13.26 -16.55 5.11
CA ARG A 24 12.63 -15.81 6.22
C ARG A 24 13.52 -14.69 6.74
N LYS A 25 14.81 -14.96 7.01
CA LYS A 25 15.78 -13.94 7.45
C LYS A 25 15.84 -12.79 6.45
N ARG A 26 15.97 -13.06 5.15
CA ARG A 26 15.97 -12.02 4.10
C ARG A 26 14.68 -11.20 4.09
N SER A 27 13.51 -11.84 4.20
CA SER A 27 12.22 -11.13 4.24
C SER A 27 12.10 -10.21 5.45
N VAL A 28 12.55 -10.64 6.63
CA VAL A 28 12.58 -9.81 7.84
C VAL A 28 13.53 -8.64 7.66
N THR A 29 14.73 -8.86 7.10
CA THR A 29 15.67 -7.78 6.78
C THR A 29 15.06 -6.74 5.85
N TYR A 30 14.37 -7.13 4.77
CA TYR A 30 13.70 -6.18 3.88
C TYR A 30 12.59 -5.39 4.60
N LEU A 31 11.80 -6.04 5.45
CA LEU A 31 10.76 -5.36 6.24
C LEU A 31 11.37 -4.34 7.21
N LEU A 32 12.48 -4.70 7.88
CA LEU A 32 13.20 -3.78 8.76
C LEU A 32 13.77 -2.59 7.99
N LEU A 33 14.37 -2.81 6.82
CA LEU A 33 14.88 -1.73 5.97
C LEU A 33 13.77 -0.79 5.51
N ILE A 34 12.64 -1.31 5.02
CA ILE A 34 11.49 -0.50 4.62
C ILE A 34 10.98 0.32 5.80
N THR A 35 10.83 -0.30 6.97
CA THR A 35 10.35 0.36 8.18
C THR A 35 11.31 1.46 8.62
N ALA A 36 12.61 1.19 8.63
CA ALA A 36 13.65 2.18 8.95
C ALA A 36 13.64 3.36 7.98
N SER A 37 13.52 3.11 6.67
CA SER A 37 13.41 4.17 5.66
C SER A 37 12.15 5.03 5.85
N LEU A 38 11.02 4.43 6.23
CA LEU A 38 9.78 5.17 6.51
C LEU A 38 9.88 6.00 7.80
N LEU A 39 10.50 5.46 8.85
CA LEU A 39 10.75 6.18 10.09
C LEU A 39 11.72 7.35 9.89
N PHE A 40 12.77 7.15 9.08
CA PHE A 40 13.67 8.23 8.69
C PHE A 40 12.96 9.32 7.88
N ALA A 41 12.13 8.94 6.90
CA ALA A 41 11.31 9.89 6.16
C ALA A 41 10.32 10.67 7.06
N TYR A 42 9.83 10.04 8.14
CA TYR A 42 8.99 10.67 9.15
C TYR A 42 9.78 11.67 10.01
N SER A 43 10.97 11.28 10.49
CA SER A 43 11.82 12.15 11.31
C SER A 43 12.30 13.38 10.55
N LEU A 44 12.59 13.26 9.24
CA LEU A 44 12.89 14.41 8.38
C LEU A 44 11.81 15.49 8.43
N ARG A 45 10.53 15.10 8.51
CA ARG A 45 9.41 16.07 8.54
C ARG A 45 9.13 16.62 9.93
N PHE A 46 9.09 15.77 10.95
CA PHE A 46 8.57 16.15 12.28
C PHE A 46 9.64 16.53 13.29
N VAL A 47 10.89 16.11 13.06
CA VAL A 47 12.01 16.38 13.97
C VAL A 47 12.99 17.36 13.33
N PHE A 48 13.52 17.02 12.16
CA PHE A 48 14.64 17.78 11.58
C PHE A 48 14.20 19.07 10.88
N HIS A 49 13.09 19.04 10.14
CA HIS A 49 12.60 20.24 9.44
C HIS A 49 12.26 21.40 10.38
N PRO A 50 11.53 21.20 11.52
CA PRO A 50 11.25 22.30 12.45
C PRO A 50 12.48 22.83 13.20
N MET A 51 13.57 22.06 13.27
CA MET A 51 14.82 22.45 13.95
C MET A 51 15.79 23.19 13.02
N THR A 52 15.46 23.33 11.74
CA THR A 52 16.37 23.85 10.72
C THR A 52 15.96 25.25 10.28
N ASP A 53 16.82 26.24 10.56
CA ASP A 53 16.63 27.62 10.08
C ASP A 53 17.15 27.82 8.64
N ASN A 54 17.96 26.87 8.14
CA ASN A 54 18.56 26.92 6.81
C ASN A 54 17.58 26.47 5.71
N ALA A 55 17.09 27.40 4.89
CA ALA A 55 16.13 27.13 3.82
C ALA A 55 16.58 26.05 2.81
N LEU A 56 17.87 26.06 2.41
CA LEU A 56 18.42 25.05 1.49
C LEU A 56 18.37 23.64 2.10
N LEU A 57 18.66 23.52 3.39
CA LEU A 57 18.63 22.24 4.09
C LEU A 57 17.19 21.75 4.27
N ALA A 58 16.25 22.64 4.57
CA ALA A 58 14.82 22.32 4.64
C ALA A 58 14.28 21.76 3.30
N ILE A 59 14.57 22.43 2.18
CA ILE A 59 14.21 21.97 0.83
C ILE A 59 14.85 20.60 0.53
N GLY A 60 16.13 20.42 0.90
CA GLY A 60 16.84 19.14 0.77
C GLY A 60 16.15 18.00 1.52
N MET A 61 15.75 18.24 2.78
CA MET A 61 15.03 17.25 3.61
C MET A 61 13.65 16.91 3.03
N MET A 62 12.91 17.90 2.53
CA MET A 62 11.61 17.68 1.87
C MET A 62 11.78 16.83 0.61
N THR A 63 12.74 17.17 -0.25
CA THR A 63 13.03 16.45 -1.50
C THR A 63 13.45 15.01 -1.22
N LEU A 64 14.34 14.80 -0.23
CA LEU A 64 14.79 13.47 0.18
C LEU A 64 13.64 12.61 0.69
N ARG A 65 12.74 13.17 1.50
CA ARG A 65 11.54 12.47 1.99
C ARG A 65 10.67 11.96 0.84
N TRP A 66 10.42 12.80 -0.16
CA TRP A 66 9.63 12.40 -1.34
C TRP A 66 10.35 11.36 -2.18
N ALA A 67 11.66 11.52 -2.39
CA ALA A 67 12.49 10.57 -3.13
C ALA A 67 12.44 9.17 -2.49
N ILE A 68 12.53 9.07 -1.15
CA ILE A 68 12.41 7.79 -0.42
C ILE A 68 11.03 7.16 -0.67
N GLN A 69 9.95 7.92 -0.50
CA GLN A 69 8.59 7.38 -0.61
C GLN A 69 8.25 6.94 -2.04
N VAL A 70 8.64 7.71 -3.05
CA VAL A 70 8.45 7.36 -4.46
C VAL A 70 9.28 6.12 -4.81
N THR A 71 10.55 6.09 -4.41
CA THR A 71 11.45 4.95 -4.68
C THR A 71 10.91 3.66 -4.07
N LEU A 72 10.46 3.69 -2.80
CA LEU A 72 9.84 2.53 -2.15
C LEU A 72 8.59 2.05 -2.89
N THR A 73 7.74 2.98 -3.36
CA THR A 73 6.53 2.64 -4.12
C THR A 73 6.86 2.00 -5.46
N VAL A 74 7.87 2.52 -6.16
CA VAL A 74 8.35 1.98 -7.44
C VAL A 74 9.00 0.61 -7.26
N LEU A 75 9.84 0.43 -6.24
CA LEU A 75 10.46 -0.86 -5.90
C LEU A 75 9.40 -1.91 -5.53
N TRP A 76 8.39 -1.51 -4.75
CA TRP A 76 7.24 -2.36 -4.41
C TRP A 76 6.46 -2.78 -5.66
N TYR A 77 6.21 -1.83 -6.57
CA TYR A 77 5.54 -2.10 -7.84
C TYR A 77 6.31 -3.11 -8.71
N PHE A 78 7.63 -2.93 -8.87
CA PHE A 78 8.47 -3.88 -9.62
C PHE A 78 8.59 -5.23 -8.92
N SER A 79 8.61 -5.25 -7.58
CA SER A 79 8.59 -6.46 -6.78
C SER A 79 7.31 -7.27 -7.03
N ILE A 80 6.14 -6.61 -7.09
CA ILE A 80 4.86 -7.24 -7.38
C ILE A 80 4.82 -7.84 -8.78
N ARG A 81 5.22 -7.08 -9.81
CA ARG A 81 5.23 -7.57 -11.19
C ARG A 81 6.01 -8.87 -11.34
N ARG A 82 7.09 -9.03 -10.58
CA ARG A 82 7.95 -10.23 -10.62
C ARG A 82 7.38 -11.42 -9.84
N ARG A 83 6.49 -11.19 -8.87
CA ARG A 83 6.04 -12.23 -7.93
C ARG A 83 4.65 -12.79 -8.21
N ILE A 84 3.80 -12.02 -8.89
CA ILE A 84 2.39 -12.38 -9.05
C ILE A 84 2.12 -12.76 -10.51
N LEU A 85 1.94 -14.05 -10.73
CA LEU A 85 1.65 -14.62 -12.05
C LEU A 85 0.22 -14.30 -12.50
N ASN A 86 -0.74 -14.31 -11.56
CA ASN A 86 -2.14 -14.02 -11.87
C ASN A 86 -2.32 -12.59 -12.41
N THR A 87 -2.62 -12.50 -13.71
CA THR A 87 -2.75 -11.24 -14.45
C THR A 87 -3.85 -10.31 -13.92
N ALA A 88 -4.94 -10.86 -13.37
CA ALA A 88 -6.04 -10.08 -12.79
C ALA A 88 -5.60 -9.38 -11.50
N ILE A 89 -4.96 -10.11 -10.58
CA ILE A 89 -4.41 -9.56 -9.33
C ILE A 89 -3.34 -8.51 -9.66
N CYS A 90 -2.46 -8.80 -10.62
CA CYS A 90 -1.46 -7.86 -11.10
C CYS A 90 -2.08 -6.57 -11.64
N ARG A 91 -3.15 -6.64 -12.44
CA ARG A 91 -3.86 -5.46 -12.94
C ARG A 91 -4.39 -4.59 -11.81
N MET A 92 -4.97 -5.20 -10.79
CA MET A 92 -5.53 -4.49 -9.64
C MET A 92 -4.44 -3.84 -8.79
N LEU A 93 -3.32 -4.52 -8.56
CA LEU A 93 -2.19 -3.96 -7.83
C LEU A 93 -1.49 -2.83 -8.61
N LYS A 94 -1.51 -2.88 -9.96
CA LYS A 94 -1.10 -1.71 -10.77
C LYS A 94 -2.02 -0.52 -10.52
N THR A 95 -3.33 -0.73 -10.44
CA THR A 95 -4.29 0.33 -10.06
C THR A 95 -4.00 0.88 -8.67
N VAL A 96 -3.73 0.02 -7.68
CA VAL A 96 -3.33 0.45 -6.33
C VAL A 96 -2.04 1.28 -6.38
N GLY A 97 -1.01 0.83 -7.10
CA GLY A 97 0.22 1.59 -7.28
C GLY A 97 -0.02 2.96 -7.89
N GLY A 98 -0.88 3.05 -8.90
CA GLY A 98 -1.29 4.34 -9.49
C GLY A 98 -2.00 5.25 -8.49
N LEU A 99 -2.91 4.71 -7.69
CA LEU A 99 -3.62 5.46 -6.63
C LEU A 99 -2.66 5.96 -5.54
N LEU A 100 -1.67 5.15 -5.15
CA LEU A 100 -0.66 5.56 -4.17
C LEU A 100 0.26 6.65 -4.74
N LEU A 101 0.66 6.56 -6.01
CA LEU A 101 1.41 7.63 -6.67
C LEU A 101 0.59 8.92 -6.78
N PHE A 102 -0.70 8.80 -7.12
CA PHE A 102 -1.64 9.93 -7.12
C PHE A 102 -1.75 10.59 -5.74
N TRP A 103 -1.91 9.80 -4.67
CA TRP A 103 -1.90 10.32 -3.29
C TRP A 103 -0.65 11.17 -3.05
N GLN A 104 0.51 10.61 -3.39
CA GLN A 104 1.81 11.23 -3.11
C GLN A 104 1.96 12.52 -3.91
N LEU A 105 1.58 12.54 -5.18
CA LEU A 105 1.54 13.73 -6.01
C LEU A 105 0.62 14.81 -5.42
N ALA A 106 -0.60 14.44 -5.00
CA ALA A 106 -1.53 15.39 -4.39
C ALA A 106 -0.95 16.03 -3.12
N ARG A 107 -0.20 15.27 -2.32
CA ARG A 107 0.49 15.84 -1.14
C ARG A 107 1.68 16.71 -1.50
N ILE A 108 2.46 16.38 -2.53
CA ILE A 108 3.52 17.26 -3.05
C ILE A 108 2.90 18.60 -3.45
N ILE A 109 1.80 18.56 -4.23
CA ILE A 109 1.11 19.77 -4.66
C ILE A 109 0.63 20.58 -3.45
N LYS A 110 -0.10 19.97 -2.51
CA LYS A 110 -0.62 20.68 -1.32
C LYS A 110 0.48 21.33 -0.48
N TYR A 111 1.57 20.61 -0.20
CA TYR A 111 2.56 21.05 0.80
C TYR A 111 3.74 21.82 0.20
N ASP A 112 4.09 21.59 -1.07
CA ASP A 112 5.31 22.15 -1.67
C ASP A 112 5.00 23.24 -2.70
N TYR A 113 3.81 23.25 -3.30
CA TYR A 113 3.45 24.19 -4.38
C TYR A 113 2.28 25.11 -4.05
N VAL A 114 1.33 24.65 -3.24
CA VAL A 114 0.10 25.39 -2.93
C VAL A 114 0.25 26.10 -1.58
N ILE A 115 1.10 27.12 -1.56
CA ILE A 115 1.27 28.05 -0.42
C ILE A 115 0.32 29.26 -0.56
N VAL A 116 -0.18 29.53 -1.78
CA VAL A 116 -0.78 30.84 -2.13
C VAL A 116 -2.28 30.76 -2.47
N THR A 117 -2.87 29.58 -2.63
CA THR A 117 -4.30 29.45 -3.03
C THR A 117 -5.08 28.50 -2.12
N GLU A 118 -5.89 29.08 -1.24
CA GLU A 118 -6.69 28.37 -0.24
C GLU A 118 -7.61 27.31 -0.85
N SER A 119 -8.30 27.65 -1.94
CA SER A 119 -9.22 26.76 -2.64
C SER A 119 -8.49 25.55 -3.22
N ILE A 120 -7.36 25.74 -3.92
CA ILE A 120 -6.61 24.63 -4.52
C ILE A 120 -6.09 23.71 -3.41
N GLY A 121 -5.59 24.27 -2.31
CA GLY A 121 -5.07 23.51 -1.19
C GLY A 121 -6.14 22.65 -0.51
N ARG A 122 -7.38 23.16 -0.43
CA ARG A 122 -8.55 22.44 0.10
C ARG A 122 -9.01 21.32 -0.83
N TYR A 123 -9.14 21.56 -2.14
CA TYR A 123 -9.48 20.51 -3.10
C TYR A 123 -8.38 19.45 -3.23
N CYS A 124 -7.10 19.83 -3.16
CA CYS A 124 -6.01 18.85 -3.05
C CYS A 124 -6.15 17.99 -1.79
N TRP A 125 -6.55 18.57 -0.66
CA TRP A 125 -6.80 17.81 0.55
C TRP A 125 -7.99 16.84 0.41
N TYR A 126 -9.10 17.27 -0.21
CA TYR A 126 -10.24 16.39 -0.49
C TYR A 126 -9.85 15.23 -1.41
N SER A 127 -8.95 15.46 -2.36
CA SER A 127 -8.47 14.41 -3.27
C SER A 127 -7.79 13.24 -2.55
N TYR A 128 -7.29 13.42 -1.33
CA TYR A 128 -6.66 12.34 -0.53
C TYR A 128 -7.64 11.21 -0.22
N TYR A 129 -8.94 11.49 -0.21
CA TYR A 129 -9.97 10.50 0.07
C TYR A 129 -10.24 9.58 -1.12
N ILE A 130 -9.85 9.95 -2.35
CA ILE A 130 -9.94 9.09 -3.53
C ILE A 130 -9.15 7.78 -3.32
N PRO A 131 -7.82 7.83 -3.11
CA PRO A 131 -7.06 6.61 -2.85
C PRO A 131 -7.43 5.97 -1.51
N MET A 132 -7.79 6.76 -0.49
CA MET A 132 -8.21 6.22 0.81
C MET A 132 -9.46 5.33 0.69
N VAL A 133 -10.44 5.71 -0.13
CA VAL A 133 -11.67 4.92 -0.35
C VAL A 133 -11.42 3.75 -1.30
N LEU A 134 -10.66 3.94 -2.38
CA LEU A 134 -10.50 2.95 -3.46
C LEU A 134 -9.46 1.86 -3.16
N VAL A 135 -8.33 2.18 -2.51
CA VAL A 135 -7.27 1.21 -2.23
C VAL A 135 -7.77 0.00 -1.42
N PRO A 136 -8.44 0.17 -0.26
CA PRO A 136 -8.92 -0.97 0.51
C PRO A 136 -10.05 -1.72 -0.21
N LEU A 137 -10.89 -1.02 -0.99
CA LEU A 137 -11.90 -1.67 -1.84
C LEU A 137 -11.25 -2.60 -2.86
N ILE A 138 -10.21 -2.13 -3.56
CA ILE A 138 -9.44 -3.00 -4.47
C ILE A 138 -8.83 -4.17 -3.69
N GLY A 139 -8.38 -3.95 -2.45
CA GLY A 139 -7.93 -4.99 -1.53
C GLY A 139 -8.96 -6.11 -1.33
N VAL A 140 -10.23 -5.80 -1.12
CA VAL A 140 -11.32 -6.79 -1.02
C VAL A 140 -11.38 -7.68 -2.26
N PHE A 141 -11.30 -7.08 -3.45
CA PHE A 141 -11.26 -7.84 -4.69
C PHE A 141 -9.98 -8.68 -4.80
N VAL A 142 -8.83 -8.18 -4.34
CA VAL A 142 -7.56 -8.94 -4.36
C VAL A 142 -7.74 -10.20 -3.53
N VAL A 143 -8.25 -10.06 -2.30
CA VAL A 143 -8.54 -11.19 -1.41
C VAL A 143 -9.47 -12.18 -2.10
N ASN A 144 -10.51 -11.72 -2.80
CA ASN A 144 -11.41 -12.63 -3.53
C ASN A 144 -10.70 -13.47 -4.61
N HIS A 145 -9.71 -12.91 -5.31
CA HIS A 145 -8.95 -13.60 -6.36
C HIS A 145 -7.80 -14.49 -5.83
N ILE A 146 -7.34 -14.28 -4.59
CA ILE A 146 -6.29 -15.14 -4.02
C ILE A 146 -6.79 -16.58 -3.90
N GLY A 147 -5.97 -17.52 -4.40
CA GLY A 147 -6.24 -18.95 -4.40
C GLY A 147 -7.23 -19.41 -5.48
N LYS A 148 -7.60 -18.54 -6.42
CA LYS A 148 -8.48 -18.87 -7.56
C LYS A 148 -7.66 -19.04 -8.85
N PRO A 149 -8.13 -19.89 -9.79
CA PRO A 149 -7.45 -20.10 -11.07
C PRO A 149 -7.40 -18.83 -11.92
N GLU A 150 -6.47 -18.79 -12.87
CA GLU A 150 -6.43 -17.71 -13.88
C GLU A 150 -7.71 -17.71 -14.72
N GLY A 151 -8.22 -16.53 -15.04
CA GLY A 151 -9.51 -16.37 -15.72
C GLY A 151 -10.74 -16.40 -14.79
N TYR A 152 -10.57 -16.61 -13.48
CA TYR A 152 -11.65 -16.45 -12.52
C TYR A 152 -12.27 -15.04 -12.62
N ARG A 153 -13.60 -14.99 -12.67
CA ARG A 153 -14.36 -13.74 -12.70
C ARG A 153 -15.01 -13.53 -11.34
N SER A 154 -14.75 -12.38 -10.72
CA SER A 154 -15.48 -11.95 -9.53
C SER A 154 -17.00 -11.96 -9.78
N PRO A 155 -17.79 -12.33 -8.75
CA PRO A 155 -19.24 -12.19 -8.82
C PRO A 155 -19.66 -10.78 -9.24
N ARG A 156 -20.68 -10.68 -10.09
CA ARG A 156 -21.14 -9.39 -10.63
C ARG A 156 -21.54 -8.42 -9.52
N TRP A 157 -22.11 -8.93 -8.42
CA TRP A 157 -22.55 -8.11 -7.29
C TRP A 157 -21.41 -7.33 -6.63
N MET A 158 -20.17 -7.85 -6.62
CA MET A 158 -19.05 -7.14 -6.01
C MET A 158 -18.77 -5.81 -6.72
N LYS A 159 -19.08 -5.70 -8.02
CA LYS A 159 -18.93 -4.44 -8.76
C LYS A 159 -19.82 -3.33 -8.22
N TYR A 160 -20.94 -3.67 -7.56
CA TYR A 160 -21.80 -2.67 -6.93
C TYR A 160 -21.15 -2.01 -5.71
N LEU A 161 -20.06 -2.57 -5.15
CA LEU A 161 -19.29 -1.90 -4.09
C LEU A 161 -18.60 -0.60 -4.57
N PHE A 162 -18.46 -0.39 -5.88
CA PHE A 162 -17.99 0.87 -6.43
C PHE A 162 -19.03 1.99 -6.32
N ILE A 163 -20.32 1.68 -6.24
CA ILE A 163 -21.39 2.68 -6.10
C ILE A 163 -21.23 3.47 -4.79
N PRO A 164 -21.22 2.85 -3.60
CA PRO A 164 -20.99 3.59 -2.35
C PRO A 164 -19.60 4.22 -2.31
N ALA A 165 -18.58 3.59 -2.90
CA ALA A 165 -17.24 4.18 -2.95
C ALA A 165 -17.20 5.51 -3.72
N PHE A 166 -17.76 5.55 -4.94
CA PHE A 166 -17.81 6.78 -5.72
C PHE A 166 -18.76 7.81 -5.11
N PHE A 167 -19.85 7.39 -4.48
CA PHE A 167 -20.71 8.27 -3.71
C PHE A 167 -19.95 8.95 -2.56
N LEU A 168 -19.19 8.19 -1.75
CA LEU A 168 -18.38 8.74 -0.67
C LEU A 168 -17.34 9.72 -1.19
N ILE A 169 -16.64 9.37 -2.27
CA ILE A 169 -15.67 10.27 -2.91
C ILE A 169 -16.35 11.56 -3.38
N PHE A 170 -17.49 11.45 -4.05
CA PHE A 170 -18.25 12.59 -4.52
C PHE A 170 -18.62 13.52 -3.36
N VAL A 171 -19.18 12.98 -2.28
CA VAL A 171 -19.55 13.75 -1.08
C VAL A 171 -18.34 14.45 -0.45
N VAL A 172 -17.15 13.84 -0.45
CA VAL A 172 -15.94 14.53 0.02
C VAL A 172 -15.53 15.66 -0.93
N LEU A 173 -15.54 15.42 -2.24
CA LEU A 173 -15.12 16.41 -3.24
C LEU A 173 -16.08 17.61 -3.31
N THR A 174 -17.36 17.41 -3.03
CA THR A 174 -18.39 18.46 -3.01
C THR A 174 -18.59 19.08 -1.63
N ASN A 175 -17.69 18.83 -0.68
CA ASN A 175 -17.90 19.23 0.71
C ASN A 175 -18.16 20.73 0.90
N ASP A 176 -17.60 21.60 0.05
CA ASP A 176 -17.87 23.05 0.10
C ASP A 176 -19.38 23.39 -0.01
N LEU A 177 -20.19 22.54 -0.66
CA LEU A 177 -21.63 22.76 -0.86
C LEU A 177 -22.47 22.43 0.37
N HIS A 178 -22.04 21.49 1.21
CA HIS A 178 -22.89 20.90 2.25
C HIS A 178 -22.21 20.76 3.62
N GLN A 179 -20.89 20.82 3.69
CA GLN A 179 -20.06 20.75 4.89
C GLN A 179 -20.36 19.54 5.81
N LEU A 180 -20.79 18.42 5.22
CA LEU A 180 -21.16 17.20 5.96
C LEU A 180 -19.94 16.35 6.32
N VAL A 181 -18.82 16.52 5.61
CA VAL A 181 -17.56 15.82 5.88
C VAL A 181 -16.66 16.71 6.72
N PHE A 182 -16.42 17.94 6.27
CA PHE A 182 -15.66 18.95 7.02
C PHE A 182 -16.49 20.21 7.18
N THR A 183 -16.46 20.76 8.39
CA THR A 183 -17.10 22.02 8.74
C THR A 183 -16.05 23.11 8.87
N PHE A 184 -16.40 24.31 8.43
CA PHE A 184 -15.50 25.47 8.45
C PHE A 184 -16.16 26.61 9.22
N PRO A 185 -16.16 26.56 10.57
CA PRO A 185 -16.89 27.52 11.40
C PRO A 185 -16.41 28.96 11.19
N ASN A 186 -15.10 29.14 10.96
CA ASN A 186 -14.47 30.44 10.74
C ASN A 186 -14.11 30.69 9.28
N GLY A 187 -14.80 30.01 8.34
CA GLY A 187 -14.61 30.20 6.91
C GLY A 187 -13.52 29.31 6.29
N PHE A 188 -13.46 29.32 4.96
CA PHE A 188 -12.61 28.43 4.18
C PHE A 188 -11.11 28.78 4.22
N GLU A 189 -10.78 30.01 4.61
CA GLU A 189 -9.39 30.51 4.65
C GLU A 189 -8.57 29.77 5.71
N LEU A 190 -9.22 29.38 6.81
CA LEU A 190 -8.61 28.68 7.94
C LEU A 190 -8.65 27.16 7.81
N TYR A 191 -8.94 26.61 6.61
CA TYR A 191 -9.14 25.16 6.40
C TYR A 191 -7.96 24.27 6.86
N ASN A 192 -6.75 24.81 6.98
CA ASN A 192 -5.57 24.05 7.44
C ASN A 192 -5.43 23.98 8.96
N GLY A 193 -6.04 24.89 9.71
CA GLY A 193 -5.86 25.04 11.15
C GLY A 193 -7.13 24.95 11.97
N ASP A 194 -8.27 25.31 11.39
CA ASP A 194 -9.54 25.46 12.10
C ASP A 194 -10.70 24.87 11.27
N TYR A 195 -10.85 23.56 11.38
CA TYR A 195 -11.92 22.80 10.74
C TYR A 195 -12.43 21.71 11.67
N GLY A 196 -13.72 21.39 11.55
CA GLY A 196 -14.35 20.30 12.29
C GLY A 196 -14.61 19.07 11.41
N TYR A 197 -14.87 17.93 12.06
CA TYR A 197 -15.29 16.70 11.39
C TYR A 197 -16.81 16.53 11.49
N GLY A 198 -17.48 16.41 10.35
CA GLY A 198 -18.91 16.17 10.27
C GLY A 198 -19.28 14.68 10.29
N PHE A 199 -20.58 14.38 10.23
CA PHE A 199 -21.08 13.00 10.26
C PHE A 199 -20.54 12.14 9.09
N MET A 200 -20.50 12.67 7.87
CA MET A 200 -20.05 11.92 6.70
C MET A 200 -18.56 11.57 6.76
N TYR A 201 -17.75 12.32 7.52
CA TYR A 201 -16.36 11.94 7.78
C TYR A 201 -16.27 10.62 8.54
N ILE A 202 -17.12 10.42 9.55
CA ILE A 202 -17.18 9.17 10.33
C ILE A 202 -17.54 8.00 9.40
N VAL A 203 -18.49 8.20 8.48
CA VAL A 203 -18.88 7.18 7.49
C VAL A 203 -17.71 6.83 6.57
N VAL A 204 -16.99 7.82 6.04
CA VAL A 204 -15.81 7.60 5.18
C VAL A 204 -14.70 6.86 5.92
N MET A 205 -14.44 7.21 7.19
CA MET A 205 -13.45 6.52 8.01
C MET A 205 -13.89 5.09 8.37
N GLY A 206 -15.16 4.89 8.68
CA GLY A 206 -15.74 3.56 8.90
C GLY A 206 -15.57 2.67 7.67
N TRP A 207 -15.85 3.19 6.48
CA TRP A 207 -15.59 2.50 5.21
C TRP A 207 -14.12 2.10 5.07
N PHE A 208 -13.20 3.06 5.25
CA PHE A 208 -11.76 2.81 5.15
C PHE A 208 -11.29 1.71 6.10
N VAL A 209 -11.61 1.85 7.39
CA VAL A 209 -11.16 0.93 8.45
C VAL A 209 -11.76 -0.45 8.25
N MET A 210 -13.07 -0.56 7.99
CA MET A 210 -13.75 -1.84 7.79
C MET A 210 -13.14 -2.61 6.61
N LEU A 211 -12.94 -1.97 5.46
CA LEU A 211 -12.38 -2.63 4.28
C LEU A 211 -10.89 -2.94 4.44
N ALA A 212 -10.13 -2.08 5.11
CA ALA A 212 -8.73 -2.33 5.41
C ALA A 212 -8.57 -3.55 6.34
N LEU A 213 -9.42 -3.68 7.36
CA LEU A 213 -9.46 -4.84 8.25
C LEU A 213 -9.86 -6.11 7.50
N PHE A 214 -10.90 -6.06 6.66
CA PHE A 214 -11.28 -7.19 5.82
C PHE A 214 -10.12 -7.63 4.91
N PHE A 215 -9.45 -6.68 4.26
CA PHE A 215 -8.29 -6.95 3.43
C PHE A 215 -7.15 -7.60 4.22
N ALA A 216 -6.80 -7.02 5.37
CA ALA A 216 -5.73 -7.54 6.22
C ALA A 216 -6.05 -8.94 6.73
N ILE A 217 -7.23 -9.16 7.33
CA ILE A 217 -7.66 -10.47 7.84
C ILE A 217 -7.76 -11.48 6.68
N GLY A 218 -8.32 -11.08 5.55
CA GLY A 218 -8.46 -11.94 4.36
C GLY A 218 -7.10 -12.37 3.79
N LEU A 219 -6.13 -11.45 3.75
CA LEU A 219 -4.74 -11.79 3.43
C LEU A 219 -4.20 -12.79 4.43
N LEU A 220 -4.34 -12.52 5.73
CA LEU A 220 -3.80 -13.38 6.78
C LEU A 220 -4.34 -14.81 6.68
N ILE A 221 -5.66 -14.97 6.53
CA ILE A 221 -6.33 -16.27 6.41
C ILE A 221 -5.91 -17.00 5.14
N LYS A 222 -5.93 -16.32 3.99
CA LYS A 222 -5.56 -16.94 2.70
C LYS A 222 -4.06 -17.17 2.55
N SER A 223 -3.27 -16.57 3.43
CA SER A 223 -1.87 -16.85 3.61
C SER A 223 -1.61 -17.88 4.72
N ARG A 224 -2.52 -18.83 5.02
CA ARG A 224 -2.28 -19.98 5.95
C ARG A 224 -2.27 -21.33 5.22
N VAL A 225 -1.23 -22.16 5.44
CA VAL A 225 -1.09 -23.47 4.77
C VAL A 225 -2.16 -24.42 5.31
N PRO A 226 -2.87 -25.21 4.46
CA PRO A 226 -3.70 -26.31 4.95
C PRO A 226 -2.84 -27.33 5.70
N GLY A 227 -3.11 -27.53 7.00
CA GLY A 227 -2.50 -28.60 7.81
C GLY A 227 -1.27 -28.23 8.66
N SER A 228 -0.84 -26.97 8.71
CA SER A 228 0.24 -26.52 9.61
C SER A 228 -0.14 -25.22 10.32
N ARG A 229 0.32 -25.01 11.56
CA ARG A 229 0.19 -23.71 12.27
C ARG A 229 0.94 -22.57 11.57
N ASN A 230 1.69 -22.86 10.50
CA ASN A 230 2.49 -21.90 9.76
C ASN A 230 1.73 -21.28 8.57
N PHE A 231 1.92 -19.97 8.41
CA PHE A 231 1.37 -19.17 7.32
C PHE A 231 1.82 -19.71 5.93
N GLN A 232 0.87 -19.97 5.01
CA GLN A 232 1.09 -20.05 3.56
C GLN A 232 1.67 -18.71 3.16
N ARG A 233 2.98 -18.66 3.01
CA ARG A 233 3.61 -17.53 2.37
C ARG A 233 2.91 -17.36 1.02
N LEU A 234 2.33 -16.18 0.77
CA LEU A 234 2.35 -15.59 -0.59
C LEU A 234 3.70 -15.95 -1.20
N PRO A 235 3.83 -16.29 -2.49
CA PRO A 235 5.09 -16.73 -3.09
C PRO A 235 6.15 -15.61 -3.01
N LEU A 236 6.73 -15.48 -1.82
CA LEU A 236 7.97 -14.83 -1.44
C LEU A 236 9.13 -15.81 -1.66
N SER A 237 8.82 -17.02 -2.15
CA SER A 237 9.78 -17.89 -2.82
C SER A 237 10.30 -17.15 -4.04
N LEU A 238 11.46 -16.54 -3.85
CA LEU A 238 12.33 -15.92 -4.84
C LEU A 238 12.89 -17.01 -5.79
N ARG A 239 12.02 -17.83 -6.39
CA ARG A 239 12.42 -19.02 -7.15
C ARG A 239 12.77 -18.73 -8.61
N TYR A 240 12.61 -17.50 -9.10
CA TYR A 240 12.99 -17.15 -10.46
C TYR A 240 13.60 -15.74 -10.51
N LEU A 241 14.85 -15.62 -10.07
CA LEU A 241 15.73 -14.50 -10.42
C LEU A 241 16.88 -15.10 -11.24
N PRO A 242 16.78 -15.17 -12.58
CA PRO A 242 17.95 -15.38 -13.42
C PRO A 242 18.67 -14.04 -13.48
N PHE A 243 19.49 -13.73 -12.47
CA PHE A 243 20.37 -12.56 -12.52
C PHE A 243 21.86 -12.94 -12.44
N PHE A 244 22.20 -14.23 -12.32
CA PHE A 244 23.59 -14.71 -12.35
C PHE A 244 23.72 -16.14 -12.90
N SER A 245 23.19 -16.40 -14.10
CA SER A 245 23.66 -17.52 -14.91
C SER A 245 24.06 -16.95 -16.26
N GLY A 246 25.38 -16.85 -16.47
CA GLY A 246 25.97 -16.38 -17.72
C GLY A 246 25.56 -17.25 -18.93
N PRO A 247 25.85 -16.80 -20.14
CA PRO A 247 25.52 -17.54 -21.35
C PRO A 247 26.25 -18.88 -21.34
N ALA A 248 25.50 -19.98 -21.37
CA ALA A 248 26.03 -21.27 -21.80
C ALA A 248 26.33 -21.15 -23.29
N ILE A 249 27.62 -20.99 -23.60
CA ILE A 249 28.19 -21.10 -24.93
C ILE A 249 27.96 -22.55 -25.37
N HIS A 250 27.30 -22.73 -26.51
CA HIS A 250 27.45 -23.93 -27.35
C HIS A 250 28.57 -23.66 -28.35
#